data_AF-A0A949ES00-F1
#
_entry.id   AF-A0A949ES00-F1
#
_cell.length_a   1.000
_cell.length_b   1.000
_cell.length_c   1.000
_cell.angle_alpha   90.00
_cell.angle_beta   90.00
_cell.angle_gamma   90.00
#
_symmetry.space_group_name_H-M   'P 1'
#
loop_
_entity.id
_entity.type
_entity.pdbx_description
1 polymer ?
#
loop_
_entity_poly.entity_id
_entity_poly.type
_entity_poly.pdbx_seq_one_letter_code
_entity_poly.pdbx_strand_id
1 'polypeptide(L)'
;MKYTDLEVQTPLCCISTTSSLVNKTGSWRFATPVFIHRASPCNEQCPAGEDIAGYMYLAAQGRFEDAWRLIMKENPFPAVMGRVCYHSCETRCNRAEHDDAVSINMVESFIGDYGLAHSIEIELTRPEIDKRVAIVGAGPAGLTAAYHLRLMGYGVTVFDSNELPGGLMRYAIPPYRLPKEILDGEIGRLSNMGIDFNMEVKIGEGLAWEKINSGFNAVFVAIGAYRGELSFKVAKNKVIIEPS
;
A
#
# COMPACT_ATOMS: atom_id res chain seq x y z
N MET A 1 20.02 -20.60 13.69
CA MET A 1 19.52 -20.27 15.05
C MET A 1 20.66 -19.55 15.77
N LYS A 2 20.67 -18.21 15.76
CA LYS A 2 21.69 -17.43 16.49
C LYS A 2 21.18 -17.26 17.91
N TYR A 3 21.81 -17.94 18.87
CA TYR A 3 21.52 -17.87 20.30
C TYR A 3 22.16 -16.63 20.97
N THR A 4 22.18 -15.48 20.28
CA THR A 4 23.02 -14.34 20.72
C THR A 4 22.31 -13.35 21.62
N ASP A 5 20.96 -13.37 21.67
CA ASP A 5 20.20 -12.23 22.22
C ASP A 5 19.24 -12.61 23.36
N LEU A 6 19.31 -13.84 23.88
CA LEU A 6 18.51 -14.27 25.04
C LEU A 6 19.45 -14.63 26.20
N GLU A 7 19.16 -14.13 27.40
CA GLU A 7 19.80 -14.57 28.63
C GLU A 7 19.50 -16.06 28.85
N VAL A 8 20.38 -16.92 28.39
CA VAL A 8 20.30 -18.36 28.66
C VAL A 8 20.89 -18.59 30.05
N GLN A 9 20.07 -19.00 31.02
CA GLN A 9 20.53 -19.47 32.33
C GLN A 9 21.18 -20.87 32.21
N THR A 10 22.25 -21.00 31.44
CA THR A 10 23.07 -22.21 31.41
C THR A 10 24.45 -21.95 31.98
N PRO A 11 24.95 -22.78 32.90
CA PRO A 11 26.35 -22.76 33.27
C PRO A 11 27.20 -23.13 32.05
N LEU A 12 28.36 -22.47 31.90
CA LEU A 12 29.24 -22.51 30.72
C LEU A 12 29.83 -23.91 30.38
N CYS A 13 29.49 -24.95 31.14
CA CYS A 13 30.15 -26.25 31.12
C CYS A 13 29.16 -27.41 31.20
N CYS A 14 29.25 -28.33 30.23
CA CYS A 14 28.46 -29.56 30.15
C CYS A 14 29.13 -30.73 30.92
N ILE A 15 29.66 -30.49 32.12
CA ILE A 15 30.21 -31.57 32.96
C ILE A 15 29.19 -31.91 34.03
N SER A 16 28.61 -33.11 33.95
CA SER A 16 27.81 -33.67 35.03
C SER A 16 28.75 -34.22 36.09
N THR A 17 28.91 -33.50 37.21
CA THR A 17 29.65 -33.98 38.39
C THR A 17 28.81 -34.93 39.26
N THR A 18 27.61 -35.30 38.80
CA THR A 18 26.60 -36.06 39.52
C THR A 18 25.97 -37.12 38.61
N SER A 19 25.33 -38.13 39.22
CA SER A 19 24.70 -39.26 38.55
C SER A 19 23.57 -38.82 37.61
N SER A 20 23.43 -39.53 36.48
CA SER A 20 22.36 -39.32 35.50
C SER A 20 20.95 -39.54 36.06
N LEU A 21 20.82 -40.15 37.26
CA LEU A 21 19.54 -40.26 37.99
C LEU A 21 18.95 -38.91 38.42
N VAL A 22 19.77 -37.85 38.50
CA VAL A 22 19.29 -36.47 38.76
C VAL A 22 18.69 -35.84 37.49
N ASN A 23 19.02 -36.40 36.32
CA ASN A 23 18.64 -35.85 35.03
C ASN A 23 17.22 -36.30 34.65
N LYS A 24 16.21 -35.52 35.05
CA LYS A 24 14.81 -35.71 34.65
C LYS A 24 14.65 -35.31 33.18
N THR A 25 14.89 -36.25 32.26
CA THR A 25 14.74 -36.04 30.82
C THR A 25 13.32 -35.54 30.50
N GLY A 26 13.24 -34.36 29.88
CA GLY A 26 11.99 -33.69 29.51
C GLY A 26 11.60 -32.48 30.38
N SER A 27 12.03 -32.40 31.64
CA SER A 27 11.69 -31.28 32.54
C SER A 27 12.69 -30.12 32.49
N TRP A 28 13.87 -30.35 31.91
CA TRP A 28 14.92 -29.35 31.69
C TRP A 28 14.84 -28.81 30.26
N ARG A 29 13.78 -28.06 29.93
CA ARG A 29 13.85 -27.14 28.77
C ARG A 29 14.55 -25.87 29.22
N PHE A 30 15.88 -25.85 29.16
CA PHE A 30 16.70 -24.66 29.46
C PHE A 30 16.56 -23.56 28.38
N ALA A 31 15.95 -23.90 27.25
CA ALA A 31 15.53 -22.96 26.22
C ALA A 31 14.10 -23.31 25.78
N THR A 32 13.25 -22.30 25.72
CA THR A 32 11.93 -22.42 25.10
C THR A 32 12.01 -21.83 23.70
N PRO A 33 11.56 -22.52 22.64
CA PRO A 33 11.51 -21.92 21.31
C PRO A 33 10.56 -20.72 21.36
N VAL A 34 11.09 -19.54 21.05
CA VAL A 34 10.28 -18.35 20.84
C VAL A 34 10.00 -18.25 19.36
N PHE A 35 8.72 -18.23 18.99
CA PHE A 35 8.32 -17.91 17.63
C PHE A 35 8.52 -16.42 17.41
N ILE A 36 9.49 -16.08 16.57
CA ILE A 36 9.72 -14.70 16.14
C ILE A 36 9.10 -14.55 14.77
N HIS A 37 8.04 -13.75 14.68
CA HIS A 37 7.49 -13.34 13.40
C HIS A 37 8.45 -12.35 12.75
N ARG A 38 8.94 -12.69 11.56
CA ARG A 38 9.74 -11.80 10.72
C ARG A 38 8.98 -11.54 9.44
N ALA A 39 9.09 -10.32 8.93
CA ALA A 39 8.58 -10.01 7.60
C ALA A 39 9.35 -10.85 6.57
N SER A 40 8.66 -11.28 5.52
CA SER A 40 9.35 -11.91 4.41
C SER A 40 10.19 -10.85 3.67
N PRO A 41 11.31 -11.21 3.02
CA PRO A 41 12.17 -10.23 2.39
C PRO A 41 11.46 -9.47 1.25
N CYS A 42 10.49 -10.09 0.57
CA CYS A 42 9.67 -9.40 -0.42
C CYS A 42 8.73 -8.37 0.23
N ASN A 43 8.14 -8.67 1.40
CA ASN A 43 7.35 -7.68 2.15
C ASN A 43 8.23 -6.49 2.58
N GLU A 44 9.43 -6.75 3.12
CA GLU A 44 10.34 -5.68 3.57
C GLU A 44 10.77 -4.74 2.43
N GLN A 45 10.79 -5.24 1.19
CA GLN A 45 11.12 -4.43 0.02
C GLN A 45 9.91 -3.75 -0.63
N CYS A 46 8.68 -4.10 -0.25
CA CYS A 46 7.48 -3.50 -0.81
C CYS A 46 7.21 -2.14 -0.13
N PRO A 47 7.26 -1.02 -0.87
CA PRO A 47 6.99 0.30 -0.28
C PRO A 47 5.56 0.47 0.22
N ALA A 48 4.61 -0.27 -0.39
CA ALA A 48 3.21 -0.29 0.04
C ALA A 48 2.98 -1.19 1.26
N GLY A 49 3.94 -2.05 1.64
CA GLY A 49 3.80 -2.94 2.79
C GLY A 49 2.84 -4.11 2.58
N GLU A 50 2.49 -4.44 1.34
CA GLU A 50 1.59 -5.55 1.01
C GLU A 50 2.06 -6.90 1.56
N ASP A 51 1.12 -7.76 1.97
CA ASP A 51 1.38 -9.15 2.37
C ASP A 51 1.54 -10.09 1.16
N ILE A 52 2.70 -9.98 0.49
CA ILE A 52 3.09 -10.78 -0.68
C ILE A 52 3.05 -12.28 -0.39
N ALA A 53 3.66 -12.74 0.70
CA ALA A 53 3.64 -14.16 1.03
C ALA A 53 2.20 -14.67 1.23
N GLY A 54 1.36 -13.88 1.89
CA GLY A 54 -0.05 -14.19 2.13
C GLY A 54 -0.86 -14.27 0.84
N TYR A 55 -0.81 -13.26 -0.03
CA TYR A 55 -1.64 -13.30 -1.25
C TYR A 55 -1.13 -14.34 -2.26
N MET A 56 0.18 -14.60 -2.30
CA MET A 56 0.75 -15.67 -3.14
C MET A 56 0.29 -17.04 -2.66
N TYR A 57 0.23 -17.25 -1.34
CA TYR A 57 -0.32 -18.48 -0.77
C TYR A 57 -1.81 -18.65 -1.14
N LEU A 58 -2.62 -17.59 -1.01
CA LEU A 58 -4.03 -17.62 -1.38
C LEU A 58 -4.23 -17.90 -2.88
N ALA A 59 -3.45 -17.24 -3.74
CA ALA A 59 -3.47 -17.45 -5.18
C ALA A 59 -3.09 -18.89 -5.55
N ALA A 60 -2.10 -19.48 -4.88
CA ALA A 60 -1.71 -20.89 -5.09
C ALA A 60 -2.83 -21.88 -4.72
N GLN A 61 -3.77 -21.49 -3.85
CA GLN A 61 -4.96 -22.28 -3.50
C GLN A 61 -6.17 -21.98 -4.41
N GLY A 62 -6.02 -21.15 -5.45
CA GLY A 62 -7.12 -20.71 -6.31
C GLY A 62 -8.08 -19.70 -5.65
N ARG A 63 -7.71 -19.17 -4.47
CA ARG A 63 -8.52 -18.21 -3.70
C ARG A 63 -8.22 -16.78 -4.13
N PHE A 64 -8.52 -16.47 -5.40
CA PHE A 64 -8.11 -15.20 -6.02
C PHE A 64 -8.81 -13.97 -5.43
N GLU A 65 -10.10 -14.08 -5.08
CA GLU A 65 -10.81 -12.99 -4.41
C GLU A 65 -10.20 -12.70 -3.03
N ASP A 66 -9.88 -13.73 -2.24
CA ASP A 66 -9.23 -13.52 -0.93
C ASP A 66 -7.85 -12.89 -1.09
N ALA A 67 -7.08 -13.32 -2.10
CA ALA A 67 -5.79 -12.73 -2.43
C ALA A 67 -5.93 -11.25 -2.81
N TRP A 68 -6.94 -10.92 -3.63
CA TRP A 68 -7.26 -9.55 -4.01
C TRP A 68 -7.64 -8.71 -2.79
N ARG A 69 -8.53 -9.22 -1.92
CA ARG A 69 -8.93 -8.53 -0.69
C ARG A 69 -7.76 -8.30 0.26
N LEU A 70 -6.79 -9.21 0.27
CA LEU A 70 -5.58 -9.05 1.07
C LEU A 70 -4.68 -7.92 0.54
N ILE A 71 -4.46 -7.82 -0.78
CA ILE A 71 -3.71 -6.71 -1.40
C ILE A 71 -4.40 -5.37 -1.13
N MET A 72 -5.72 -5.33 -1.31
CA MET A 72 -6.55 -4.13 -1.16
C MET A 72 -6.53 -3.55 0.26
N LYS A 73 -6.03 -4.26 1.27
CA LYS A 73 -5.83 -3.69 2.60
C LYS A 73 -4.83 -2.54 2.58
N GLU A 74 -3.81 -2.64 1.74
CA GLU A 74 -2.72 -1.65 1.67
C GLU A 74 -2.79 -0.83 0.37
N ASN A 75 -3.01 -1.51 -0.76
CA ASN A 75 -2.92 -0.94 -2.10
C ASN A 75 -4.26 -0.97 -2.85
N PRO A 76 -4.86 0.19 -3.20
CA PRO A 76 -6.14 0.24 -3.91
C PRO A 76 -6.05 -0.07 -5.42
N PHE A 77 -4.84 -0.26 -5.95
CA PHE A 77 -4.55 -0.36 -7.38
C PHE A 77 -3.76 -1.63 -7.78
N PRO A 78 -4.18 -2.84 -7.41
CA PRO A 78 -3.46 -4.07 -7.77
C PRO A 78 -3.27 -4.26 -9.28
N ALA A 79 -4.28 -3.91 -10.09
CA ALA A 79 -4.19 -4.11 -11.55
C ALA A 79 -3.21 -3.13 -12.20
N VAL A 80 -3.12 -1.89 -11.71
CA VAL A 80 -2.13 -0.91 -12.16
C VAL A 80 -0.74 -1.27 -11.63
N MET A 81 -0.61 -1.57 -10.33
CA MET A 81 0.69 -1.78 -9.68
C MET A 81 1.42 -3.01 -10.19
N GLY A 82 0.73 -4.11 -10.47
CA GLY A 82 1.33 -5.27 -11.13
C GLY A 82 1.94 -4.97 -12.51
N ARG A 83 1.55 -3.87 -13.18
CA ARG A 83 2.05 -3.48 -14.52
C ARG A 83 3.14 -2.41 -14.49
N VAL A 84 3.04 -1.46 -13.57
CA VAL A 84 3.86 -0.23 -13.60
C VAL A 84 4.87 -0.13 -12.45
N CYS A 85 4.75 -0.96 -11.41
CA CYS A 85 5.69 -1.00 -10.30
C CYS A 85 7.12 -1.29 -10.79
N TYR A 86 8.12 -0.97 -9.97
CA TYR A 86 9.51 -1.34 -10.23
C TYR A 86 9.87 -2.72 -9.68
N HIS A 87 8.91 -3.38 -9.01
CA HIS A 87 9.01 -4.74 -8.48
C HIS A 87 10.24 -4.92 -7.56
N SER A 88 10.50 -3.94 -6.68
CA SER A 88 11.59 -4.00 -5.69
C SER A 88 11.49 -5.25 -4.81
N CYS A 89 10.28 -5.76 -4.59
CA CYS A 89 9.98 -7.02 -3.91
C CYS A 89 10.66 -8.25 -4.54
N GLU A 90 10.89 -8.25 -5.85
CA GLU A 90 11.52 -9.37 -6.55
C GLU A 90 13.06 -9.36 -6.38
N THR A 91 13.65 -8.19 -6.12
CA THR A 91 15.12 -8.04 -6.01
C THR A 91 15.75 -8.78 -4.83
N ARG A 92 14.98 -9.04 -3.76
CA ARG A 92 15.40 -9.81 -2.58
C ARG A 92 14.60 -11.10 -2.40
N CYS A 93 14.04 -11.64 -3.48
CA CYS A 93 13.29 -12.89 -3.41
C CYS A 93 14.24 -14.04 -3.03
N ASN A 94 13.95 -14.78 -1.95
CA ASN A 94 14.74 -15.95 -1.53
C ASN A 94 14.86 -17.00 -2.65
N ARG A 95 13.87 -17.08 -3.54
CA ARG A 95 13.87 -18.05 -4.65
C ARG A 95 14.99 -17.78 -5.67
N ALA A 96 15.42 -16.53 -5.81
CA ALA A 96 16.52 -16.13 -6.69
C ALA A 96 17.87 -16.74 -6.28
N GLU A 97 18.02 -17.24 -5.05
CA GLU A 97 19.23 -17.98 -4.64
C GLU A 97 19.25 -19.43 -5.16
N HIS A 98 18.11 -19.93 -5.66
CA HIS A 98 17.96 -21.30 -6.16
C HIS A 98 17.81 -21.34 -7.69
N ASP A 99 16.92 -20.53 -8.24
CA ASP A 99 16.73 -20.35 -9.68
C ASP A 99 16.48 -18.87 -10.01
N ASP A 100 15.22 -18.45 -10.13
CA ASP A 100 14.84 -17.10 -10.49
C ASP A 100 13.89 -16.50 -9.45
N ALA A 101 13.84 -15.16 -9.40
CA ALA A 101 12.84 -14.49 -8.57
C ALA A 101 11.43 -14.88 -9.04
N VAL A 102 10.52 -15.04 -8.07
CA VAL A 102 9.11 -15.25 -8.39
C VAL A 102 8.58 -13.97 -9.05
N SER A 103 7.85 -14.11 -10.17
CA SER A 103 7.18 -13.00 -10.86
C SER A 103 5.96 -12.51 -10.06
N ILE A 104 6.24 -11.84 -8.95
CA ILE A 104 5.27 -11.28 -8.01
C ILE A 104 4.37 -10.29 -8.74
N ASN A 105 4.94 -9.44 -9.60
CA ASN A 105 4.20 -8.43 -10.34
C ASN A 105 3.15 -9.01 -11.31
N MET A 106 3.48 -10.11 -11.98
CA MET A 106 2.57 -10.79 -12.90
C MET A 106 1.41 -11.43 -12.15
N VAL A 107 1.68 -11.98 -10.95
CA VAL A 107 0.62 -12.52 -10.09
C VAL A 107 -0.26 -11.41 -9.54
N GLU A 108 0.32 -10.28 -9.10
CA GLU A 108 -0.43 -9.11 -8.65
C GLU A 108 -1.31 -8.55 -9.78
N SER A 109 -0.76 -8.42 -11.01
CA SER A 109 -1.51 -8.00 -12.19
C SER A 109 -2.67 -8.94 -12.48
N PHE A 110 -2.45 -10.26 -12.42
CA PHE A 110 -3.49 -11.25 -12.64
C PHE A 110 -4.59 -11.16 -11.57
N ILE A 111 -4.22 -11.01 -10.29
CA ILE A 111 -5.18 -10.87 -9.19
C ILE A 111 -5.98 -9.57 -9.34
N GLY A 112 -5.33 -8.47 -9.73
CA GLY A 112 -5.99 -7.21 -10.02
C GLY A 112 -7.00 -7.33 -11.17
N ASP A 113 -6.59 -7.97 -12.27
CA ASP A 113 -7.46 -8.23 -13.43
C ASP A 113 -8.64 -9.14 -13.05
N TYR A 114 -8.40 -10.15 -12.21
CA TYR A 114 -9.46 -11.01 -11.67
C TYR A 114 -10.50 -10.18 -10.90
N GLY A 115 -10.04 -9.25 -10.04
CA GLY A 115 -10.92 -8.35 -9.30
C GLY A 115 -11.76 -7.45 -10.19
N LEU A 116 -11.19 -6.94 -11.28
CA LEU A 116 -11.91 -6.15 -12.28
C LEU A 116 -12.92 -7.00 -13.06
N ALA A 117 -12.50 -8.17 -13.56
CA ALA A 117 -13.35 -9.05 -14.35
C ALA A 117 -14.57 -9.58 -13.59
N HIS A 118 -14.44 -9.78 -12.27
CA HIS A 118 -15.52 -10.23 -11.40
C HIS A 118 -16.26 -9.09 -10.71
N SER A 119 -15.91 -7.83 -11.02
CA SER A 119 -16.51 -6.63 -10.40
C SER A 119 -16.53 -6.70 -8.88
N ILE A 120 -15.41 -7.13 -8.28
CA ILE A 120 -15.33 -7.31 -6.82
C ILE A 120 -15.40 -5.95 -6.14
N GLU A 121 -16.42 -5.77 -5.31
CA GLU A 121 -16.64 -4.54 -4.56
C GLU A 121 -16.01 -4.57 -3.16
N ILE A 122 -15.82 -3.36 -2.64
CA ILE A 122 -15.21 -3.11 -1.33
C ILE A 122 -16.33 -2.80 -0.36
N GLU A 123 -16.47 -3.63 0.65
CA GLU A 123 -17.47 -3.43 1.69
C GLU A 123 -17.03 -2.33 2.66
N LEU A 124 -17.83 -1.28 2.76
CA LEU A 124 -17.65 -0.22 3.74
C LEU A 124 -18.21 -0.69 5.08
N THR A 125 -17.36 -1.29 5.91
CA THR A 125 -17.75 -1.90 7.19
C THR A 125 -17.84 -0.89 8.35
N ARG A 126 -17.27 0.30 8.19
CA ARG A 126 -17.26 1.33 9.23
C ARG A 126 -18.46 2.28 9.10
N PRO A 127 -19.02 2.76 10.23
CA PRO A 127 -20.10 3.74 10.19
C PRO A 127 -19.62 5.04 9.57
N GLU A 128 -20.53 5.76 8.92
CA GLU A 128 -20.21 7.08 8.38
C GLU A 128 -19.93 8.08 9.49
N ILE A 129 -18.90 8.90 9.26
CA ILE A 129 -18.49 9.99 10.13
C ILE A 129 -18.99 11.27 9.48
N ASP A 130 -19.70 12.11 10.24
CA ASP A 130 -20.15 13.44 9.81
C ASP A 130 -18.98 14.44 9.76
N LYS A 131 -17.97 14.10 8.96
CA LYS A 131 -16.80 14.92 8.65
C LYS A 131 -16.42 14.67 7.21
N ARG A 132 -16.10 15.74 6.50
CA ARG A 132 -15.71 15.71 5.09
C ARG A 132 -14.26 16.10 4.91
N VAL A 133 -13.57 15.42 4.00
CA VAL A 133 -12.18 15.70 3.63
C VAL A 133 -12.10 16.06 2.16
N ALA A 134 -11.45 17.17 1.86
CA ALA A 134 -11.11 17.54 0.49
C ALA A 134 -9.73 16.99 0.12
N ILE A 135 -9.61 16.44 -1.07
CA ILE A 135 -8.34 15.98 -1.63
C ILE A 135 -8.07 16.80 -2.89
N VAL A 136 -6.93 17.48 -2.95
CA VAL A 136 -6.54 18.29 -4.10
C VAL A 136 -5.48 17.54 -4.90
N GLY A 137 -5.89 16.94 -6.00
CA GLY A 137 -5.10 16.09 -6.88
C GLY A 137 -5.67 14.67 -6.96
N ALA A 138 -6.09 14.24 -8.15
CA ALA A 138 -6.59 12.91 -8.47
C ALA A 138 -5.47 12.00 -9.01
N GLY A 139 -4.23 12.19 -8.55
CA GLY A 139 -3.10 11.28 -8.82
C GLY A 139 -3.08 10.08 -7.87
N PRO A 140 -2.07 9.19 -8.00
CA PRO A 140 -1.97 7.98 -7.15
C PRO A 140 -2.04 8.29 -5.66
N ALA A 141 -1.29 9.30 -5.18
CA ALA A 141 -1.30 9.68 -3.78
C ALA A 141 -2.67 10.17 -3.29
N GLY A 142 -3.34 11.01 -4.08
CA GLY A 142 -4.66 11.54 -3.73
C GLY A 142 -5.75 10.47 -3.75
N LEU A 143 -5.74 9.61 -4.75
CA LEU A 143 -6.71 8.52 -4.85
C LEU A 143 -6.51 7.46 -3.76
N THR A 144 -5.26 7.13 -3.41
CA THR A 144 -4.98 6.22 -2.29
C THR A 144 -5.39 6.82 -0.95
N ALA A 145 -5.17 8.13 -0.74
CA ALA A 145 -5.69 8.81 0.44
C ALA A 145 -7.24 8.80 0.46
N ALA A 146 -7.88 9.00 -0.69
CA ALA A 146 -9.34 8.97 -0.82
C ALA A 146 -9.91 7.61 -0.43
N TYR A 147 -9.29 6.54 -0.95
CA TYR A 147 -9.62 5.16 -0.65
C TYR A 147 -9.60 4.88 0.86
N HIS A 148 -8.47 5.15 1.52
CA HIS A 148 -8.30 4.88 2.95
C HIS A 148 -9.21 5.74 3.81
N LEU A 149 -9.39 7.03 3.47
CA LEU A 149 -10.32 7.90 4.19
C LEU A 149 -11.78 7.43 4.05
N ARG A 150 -12.17 6.94 2.88
CA ARG A 150 -13.52 6.41 2.67
C ARG A 150 -13.74 5.13 3.45
N LEU A 151 -12.77 4.22 3.49
CA LEU A 151 -12.78 3.04 4.36
C LEU A 151 -12.91 3.39 5.84
N MET A 152 -12.36 4.54 6.26
CA MET A 152 -12.47 5.04 7.63
C MET A 152 -13.86 5.63 7.96
N GLY A 153 -14.73 5.83 6.97
CA GLY A 153 -16.08 6.35 7.13
C GLY A 153 -16.23 7.85 6.81
N TYR A 154 -15.18 8.54 6.36
CA TYR A 154 -15.26 9.95 6.02
C TYR A 154 -15.95 10.18 4.67
N GLY A 155 -16.65 11.31 4.53
CA GLY A 155 -17.06 11.83 3.22
C GLY A 155 -15.85 12.42 2.50
N VAL A 156 -15.59 12.02 1.26
CA VAL A 156 -14.39 12.42 0.53
C VAL A 156 -14.76 13.04 -0.81
N THR A 157 -14.19 14.22 -1.06
CA THR A 157 -14.30 14.90 -2.35
C THR A 157 -12.91 15.14 -2.91
N VAL A 158 -12.65 14.62 -4.11
CA VAL A 158 -11.40 14.78 -4.86
C VAL A 158 -11.58 15.90 -5.89
N PHE A 159 -10.66 16.85 -5.93
CA PHE A 159 -10.59 17.92 -6.89
C PHE A 159 -9.35 17.77 -7.76
N ASP A 160 -9.46 17.92 -9.07
CA ASP A 160 -8.29 17.93 -9.96
C ASP A 160 -8.53 18.85 -11.16
N SER A 161 -7.47 19.41 -11.70
CA SER A 161 -7.53 20.32 -12.86
C SER A 161 -7.67 19.60 -14.20
N ASN A 162 -7.35 18.30 -14.25
CA ASN A 162 -7.47 17.51 -15.45
C ASN A 162 -8.94 17.07 -15.67
N GLU A 163 -9.24 16.66 -16.90
CA GLU A 163 -10.56 16.15 -17.29
C GLU A 163 -10.91 14.82 -16.60
N LEU A 164 -9.93 13.92 -16.46
CA LEU A 164 -10.13 12.58 -15.92
C LEU A 164 -9.17 12.27 -14.76
N PRO A 165 -9.64 11.56 -13.72
CA PRO A 165 -8.81 11.16 -12.59
C PRO A 165 -7.73 10.15 -13.01
N GLY A 166 -6.61 10.12 -12.28
CA GLY A 166 -5.48 9.22 -12.49
C GLY A 166 -4.11 9.92 -12.49
N GLY A 167 -4.08 11.25 -12.67
CA GLY A 167 -2.85 12.04 -12.69
C GLY A 167 -1.81 11.47 -13.66
N LEU A 168 -0.54 11.39 -13.25
CA LEU A 168 0.52 10.87 -14.10
C LEU A 168 0.32 9.39 -14.52
N MET A 169 -0.45 8.59 -13.78
CA MET A 169 -0.78 7.22 -14.23
C MET A 169 -1.58 7.25 -15.54
N ARG A 170 -2.48 8.23 -15.70
CA ARG A 170 -3.26 8.42 -16.93
C ARG A 170 -2.49 9.19 -18.00
N TYR A 171 -1.83 10.27 -17.61
CA TYR A 171 -1.34 11.27 -18.55
C TYR A 171 0.13 11.08 -18.96
N ALA A 172 0.93 10.31 -18.19
CA ALA A 172 2.33 10.10 -18.49
C ALA A 172 2.67 8.65 -18.90
N ILE A 173 1.97 7.65 -18.36
CA ILE A 173 2.25 6.25 -18.69
C ILE A 173 1.59 5.87 -20.03
N PRO A 174 2.33 5.34 -21.00
CA PRO A 174 1.76 4.98 -22.30
C PRO A 174 0.74 3.83 -22.22
N PRO A 175 -0.30 3.81 -23.08
CA PRO A 175 -1.35 2.79 -23.06
C PRO A 175 -0.88 1.34 -23.22
N TYR A 176 0.22 1.11 -23.95
CA TYR A 176 0.78 -0.24 -24.10
C TYR A 176 1.39 -0.79 -22.81
N ARG A 177 1.73 0.09 -21.85
CA ARG A 177 2.24 -0.28 -20.52
C ARG A 177 1.12 -0.30 -19.49
N LEU A 178 0.20 0.67 -19.56
CA LEU A 178 -0.98 0.72 -18.72
C LEU A 178 -2.23 1.03 -19.56
N PRO A 179 -3.04 0.01 -19.90
CA PRO A 179 -4.29 0.20 -20.62
C PRO A 179 -5.23 1.13 -19.86
N LYS A 180 -5.90 2.04 -20.57
CA LYS A 180 -6.77 3.05 -19.96
C LYS A 180 -7.98 2.40 -19.30
N GLU A 181 -8.47 1.31 -19.88
CA GLU A 181 -9.63 0.55 -19.43
C GLU A 181 -9.37 -0.10 -18.06
N ILE A 182 -8.14 -0.55 -17.80
CA ILE A 182 -7.73 -1.08 -16.50
C ILE A 182 -7.75 0.03 -15.45
N LEU A 183 -7.15 1.19 -15.78
CA LEU A 183 -7.14 2.34 -14.88
C LEU A 183 -8.55 2.86 -14.59
N ASP A 184 -9.40 2.92 -15.63
CA ASP A 184 -10.80 3.33 -15.51
C ASP A 184 -11.59 2.37 -14.62
N GLY A 185 -11.33 1.06 -14.72
CA GLY A 185 -11.94 0.06 -13.84
C GLY A 185 -11.56 0.26 -12.36
N GLU A 186 -10.28 0.48 -12.07
CA GLU A 186 -9.84 0.67 -10.68
C GLU A 186 -10.33 2.00 -10.07
N ILE A 187 -10.36 3.07 -10.87
CA ILE A 187 -10.91 4.35 -10.42
C ILE A 187 -12.44 4.28 -10.30
N GLY A 188 -13.12 3.59 -11.21
CA GLY A 188 -14.56 3.35 -11.14
C GLY A 188 -14.96 2.68 -9.84
N ARG A 189 -14.17 1.70 -9.38
CA ARG A 189 -14.34 1.08 -8.06
C ARG A 189 -14.26 2.10 -6.92
N LEU A 190 -13.33 3.07 -6.98
CA LEU A 190 -13.26 4.15 -6.00
C LEU A 190 -14.49 5.07 -6.05
N SER A 191 -15.01 5.36 -7.24
CA SER A 191 -16.25 6.12 -7.40
C SER A 191 -17.45 5.37 -6.80
N ASN A 192 -17.54 4.05 -7.00
CA ASN A 192 -18.60 3.21 -6.44
C ASN A 192 -18.57 3.16 -4.90
N MET A 193 -17.42 3.42 -4.28
CA MET A 193 -17.34 3.58 -2.81
C MET A 193 -17.99 4.89 -2.32
N GLY A 194 -18.45 5.78 -3.21
CA GLY A 194 -19.01 7.08 -2.85
C GLY A 194 -17.94 8.17 -2.64
N ILE A 195 -16.83 8.08 -3.38
CA ILE A 195 -15.87 9.18 -3.48
C ILE A 195 -16.35 10.12 -4.59
N ASP A 196 -16.53 11.40 -4.25
CA ASP A 196 -16.97 12.43 -5.19
C ASP A 196 -15.78 12.99 -5.98
N PHE A 197 -15.89 13.01 -7.31
CA PHE A 197 -14.87 13.57 -8.20
C PHE A 197 -15.34 14.89 -8.81
N ASN A 198 -14.66 15.98 -8.46
CA ASN A 198 -14.82 17.30 -9.07
C ASN A 198 -13.62 17.58 -9.98
N MET A 199 -13.76 17.17 -11.24
CA MET A 199 -12.73 17.29 -12.27
C MET A 199 -12.80 18.65 -12.97
N GLU A 200 -11.76 18.99 -13.75
CA GLU A 200 -11.64 20.28 -14.44
C GLU A 200 -11.69 21.51 -13.52
N VAL A 201 -11.35 21.33 -12.23
CA VAL A 201 -11.32 22.41 -11.25
C VAL A 201 -9.89 22.68 -10.83
N LYS A 202 -9.35 23.82 -11.27
CA LYS A 202 -8.06 24.32 -10.81
C LYS A 202 -8.24 25.17 -9.55
N ILE A 203 -7.70 24.68 -8.43
CA ILE A 203 -7.76 25.40 -7.16
C ILE A 203 -6.91 26.68 -7.23
N GLY A 204 -7.48 27.80 -6.80
CA GLY A 204 -6.86 29.13 -6.85
C GLY A 204 -7.20 29.96 -8.09
N GLU A 205 -7.66 29.35 -9.19
CA GLU A 205 -8.11 30.06 -10.39
C GLU A 205 -9.62 29.85 -10.64
N GLY A 206 -10.12 28.62 -10.50
CA GLY A 206 -11.55 28.30 -10.64
C GLY A 206 -12.28 28.29 -9.29
N LEU A 207 -11.75 27.54 -8.32
CA LEU A 207 -12.29 27.47 -6.97
C LEU A 207 -11.32 28.14 -5.98
N ALA A 208 -11.80 29.17 -5.28
CA ALA A 208 -11.02 29.86 -4.26
C ALA A 208 -10.62 28.91 -3.13
N TRP A 209 -9.36 28.98 -2.69
CA TRP A 209 -8.81 28.13 -1.63
C TRP A 209 -9.62 28.26 -0.33
N GLU A 210 -10.09 29.46 -0.02
CA GLU A 210 -10.88 29.78 1.16
C GLU A 210 -12.19 28.98 1.21
N LYS A 211 -12.79 28.69 0.05
CA LYS A 211 -14.01 27.87 -0.03
C LYS A 211 -13.75 26.42 0.32
N ILE A 212 -12.61 25.87 -0.10
CA ILE A 212 -12.21 24.49 0.27
C ILE A 212 -11.85 24.43 1.75
N ASN A 213 -11.07 25.39 2.21
CA ASN A 213 -10.62 25.41 3.60
C ASN A 213 -11.76 25.64 4.61
N SER A 214 -12.85 26.31 4.21
CA SER A 214 -14.04 26.50 5.05
C SER A 214 -15.12 25.44 4.87
N GLY A 215 -15.17 24.74 3.72
CA GLY A 215 -16.20 23.76 3.40
C GLY A 215 -15.93 22.33 3.89
N PHE A 216 -14.70 22.04 4.33
CA PHE A 216 -14.22 20.72 4.71
C PHE A 216 -13.51 20.74 6.06
N ASN A 217 -13.51 19.60 6.75
CA ASN A 217 -12.85 19.45 8.06
C ASN A 217 -11.34 19.27 7.95
N ALA A 218 -10.86 18.75 6.81
CA ALA A 218 -9.45 18.59 6.50
C ALA A 218 -9.23 18.68 4.99
N VAL A 219 -8.00 19.04 4.61
CA VAL A 219 -7.56 19.10 3.21
C VAL A 219 -6.26 18.33 3.06
N PHE A 220 -6.21 17.43 2.08
CA PHE A 220 -5.01 16.71 1.67
C PHE A 220 -4.56 17.19 0.30
N VAL A 221 -3.31 17.67 0.18
CA VAL A 221 -2.79 18.23 -1.08
C VAL A 221 -1.85 17.23 -1.73
N ALA A 222 -2.25 16.72 -2.89
CA ALA A 222 -1.59 15.68 -3.67
C ALA A 222 -1.43 16.08 -5.16
N ILE A 223 -1.09 17.34 -5.41
CA ILE A 223 -0.98 17.91 -6.77
C ILE A 223 0.21 17.41 -7.59
N GLY A 224 1.14 16.66 -6.99
CA GLY A 224 2.34 16.19 -7.68
C GLY A 224 3.27 17.31 -8.15
N ALA A 225 4.23 16.96 -9.01
CA ALA A 225 5.24 17.88 -9.55
C ALA A 225 5.05 18.05 -11.07
N TYR A 226 4.14 18.93 -11.48
CA TYR A 226 3.86 19.22 -12.90
C TYR A 226 4.78 20.27 -13.52
N ARG A 227 5.55 21.01 -12.71
CA ARG A 227 6.56 21.96 -13.18
C ARG A 227 7.94 21.31 -13.12
N GLY A 228 8.69 21.42 -14.22
CA GLY A 228 10.00 20.77 -14.37
C GLY A 228 11.08 21.30 -13.43
N GLU A 229 10.88 22.47 -12.83
CA GLU A 229 11.73 23.05 -11.80
C GLU A 229 10.84 23.61 -10.68
N LEU A 230 11.10 23.20 -9.43
CA LEU A 230 10.47 23.77 -8.24
C LEU A 230 11.60 24.36 -7.40
N SER A 231 11.59 25.69 -7.22
CA SER A 231 12.49 26.34 -6.28
C SER A 231 11.82 26.42 -4.91
N PHE A 232 12.44 25.83 -3.89
CA PHE A 232 11.91 25.85 -2.52
C PHE A 232 12.64 26.94 -1.72
N LYS A 233 11.91 27.97 -1.28
CA LYS A 233 12.42 28.93 -0.29
C LYS A 233 11.75 28.64 1.05
N VAL A 234 12.57 28.25 2.03
CA VAL A 234 12.12 28.11 3.43
C VAL A 234 12.35 29.43 4.14
N ALA A 235 11.26 30.12 4.51
CA ALA A 235 11.32 31.33 5.33
C ALA A 235 10.41 31.16 6.55
N LYS A 236 11.00 31.22 7.75
CA LYS A 236 10.35 31.32 9.07
C LYS A 236 8.95 30.64 9.14
N ASN A 237 8.96 29.30 9.07
CA ASN A 237 7.77 28.43 9.20
C ASN A 237 6.74 28.48 8.05
N LYS A 238 7.11 29.00 6.87
CA LYS A 238 6.33 28.84 5.63
C LYS A 238 7.20 28.26 4.53
N VAL A 239 6.69 27.21 3.89
CA VAL A 239 7.23 26.73 2.61
C VAL A 239 6.55 27.56 1.53
N ILE A 240 7.33 28.42 0.87
CA ILE A 240 6.84 29.20 -0.27
C ILE A 240 7.27 28.44 -1.52
N ILE A 241 6.28 27.98 -2.28
CA ILE A 241 6.48 27.31 -3.57
C ILE A 241 6.37 28.39 -4.65
N GLU A 242 7.50 28.83 -5.19
CA GLU A 242 7.53 29.78 -6.31
C GLU A 242 7.75 29.00 -7.63
N PRO A 243 6.94 29.27 -8.68
CA PRO A 243 7.32 28.90 -10.03
C PRO A 243 8.64 29.57 -10.42
N SER A 244 9.54 28.84 -11.08
CA SER A 244 10.42 29.48 -12.07
C SER A 244 9.64 29.89 -13.32
#